data_AF-A0A3M2AP92-F1
#
_entry.id   AF-A0A3M2AP92-F1
#
_cell.length_a   1.000
_cell.length_b   1.000
_cell.length_c   1.000
_cell.angle_alpha   90.00
_cell.angle_beta   90.00
_cell.angle_gamma   90.00
#
_symmetry.space_group_name_H-M   'P 1'
#
loop_
_entity.id
_entity.type
_entity.pdbx_description
1 polymer ?
#
loop_
_entity_poly.entity_id
_entity_poly.type
_entity_poly.pdbx_seq_one_letter_code
_entity_poly.pdbx_strand_id
1 'polypeptide(L)'
;MVVVPPAPASGIRIVSGGQTGADRAALAVALEFGLACGGFCPRGRWAEDGTIPRCYPLMETDSADPAERTERNVQGSDATLIVTTRGLPLTGGTALTAELAERHGRPCLVVGGGEAAAAASRLRSFLDRHRIEVLNVAGPRASAEPEVGEFVRRILITALGLPEETQWSVWLLPAAGAAERLRAEIRRLADLEPFTVPFEPHLTLGSLPAGGANLAERMAAVEVAPFSLQPGPVRRGGTLARSKYLPFAPDPRLDALAAACGEAFGVPFGPVAEPHLSLCYGDPGDRTRLDPSWRIPFDRVRLARTSRPFHRPGQVAGWRVLEPAGEG
;
A
#
# COMPACT_ATOMS: atom_id res chain seq x y z
N MET A 1 20.19 32.01 -3.82
CA MET A 1 19.79 31.26 -5.03
C MET A 1 19.56 29.83 -4.59
N VAL A 2 18.30 29.42 -4.39
CA VAL A 2 17.98 28.09 -3.84
C VAL A 2 18.07 27.07 -4.96
N VAL A 3 19.03 26.17 -4.87
CA VAL A 3 19.25 25.11 -5.86
C VAL A 3 18.35 23.94 -5.50
N VAL A 4 17.28 23.76 -6.27
CA VAL A 4 16.45 22.55 -6.25
C VAL A 4 17.22 21.47 -7.04
N PRO A 5 17.42 20.25 -6.51
CA PRO A 5 18.16 19.19 -7.21
C PRO A 5 17.41 18.77 -8.50
N PRO A 6 18.14 18.37 -9.56
CA PRO A 6 17.55 18.12 -10.87
C PRO A 6 16.62 16.89 -10.85
N ALA A 7 15.50 17.01 -11.56
CA ALA A 7 14.49 15.96 -11.70
C ALA A 7 14.98 14.82 -12.62
N PRO A 8 14.69 13.55 -12.30
CA PRO A 8 14.83 12.46 -13.27
C PRO A 8 13.73 12.51 -14.34
N ALA A 9 14.00 11.90 -15.49
CA ALA A 9 13.22 11.99 -16.72
C ALA A 9 11.75 11.54 -16.58
N SER A 10 10.84 12.40 -17.07
CA SER A 10 9.38 12.22 -17.23
C SER A 10 8.63 11.68 -16.00
N GLY A 11 8.38 12.55 -15.02
CA GLY A 11 7.47 12.26 -13.91
C GLY A 11 7.21 13.51 -13.06
N ILE A 12 5.98 13.66 -12.59
CA ILE A 12 5.60 14.73 -11.64
C ILE A 12 6.39 14.58 -10.33
N ARG A 13 6.81 15.71 -9.75
CA ARG A 13 7.41 15.77 -8.41
C ARG A 13 6.35 16.18 -7.39
N ILE A 14 6.24 15.44 -6.28
CA ILE A 14 5.33 15.75 -5.18
C ILE A 14 6.10 16.46 -4.05
N VAL A 15 5.65 17.65 -3.65
CA VAL A 15 6.17 18.33 -2.46
C VAL A 15 5.09 18.48 -1.39
N SER A 16 5.49 18.43 -0.12
CA SER A 16 4.56 18.63 1.00
C SER A 16 5.30 18.99 2.30
N GLY A 17 4.54 19.35 3.34
CA GLY A 17 5.07 19.80 4.63
C GLY A 17 5.40 18.74 5.67
N GLY A 18 5.05 17.48 5.40
CA GLY A 18 5.32 16.34 6.30
C GLY A 18 4.45 16.25 7.55
N GLN A 19 3.42 17.11 7.70
CA GLN A 19 2.41 16.96 8.75
C GLN A 19 1.65 15.62 8.60
N THR A 20 1.03 15.12 9.67
CA THR A 20 0.10 13.99 9.56
C THR A 20 -1.06 14.30 8.61
N GLY A 21 -1.84 13.29 8.24
CA GLY A 21 -2.99 13.48 7.34
C GLY A 21 -2.55 13.65 5.89
N ALA A 22 -2.96 14.75 5.27
CA ALA A 22 -2.80 14.94 3.82
C ALA A 22 -1.32 14.97 3.39
N ASP A 23 -0.49 15.70 4.12
CA ASP A 23 0.91 15.94 3.74
C ASP A 23 1.71 14.62 3.68
N ARG A 24 1.68 13.83 4.76
CA ARG A 24 2.34 12.52 4.80
C ARG A 24 1.74 11.52 3.82
N ALA A 25 0.44 11.55 3.56
CA ALA A 25 -0.16 10.67 2.57
C ALA A 25 0.39 10.93 1.17
N ALA A 26 0.55 12.20 0.79
CA ALA A 26 1.14 12.57 -0.50
C ALA A 26 2.58 12.09 -0.64
N LEU A 27 3.41 12.29 0.40
CA LEU A 27 4.79 11.82 0.40
C LEU A 27 4.89 10.29 0.39
N ALA A 28 4.01 9.60 1.12
CA ALA A 28 3.96 8.15 1.14
C ALA A 28 3.63 7.57 -0.24
N VAL A 29 2.65 8.13 -0.95
CA VAL A 29 2.34 7.74 -2.35
C VAL A 29 3.54 7.97 -3.25
N ALA A 30 4.18 9.13 -3.15
CA ALA A 30 5.31 9.43 -4.01
C ALA A 30 6.48 8.45 -3.80
N LEU A 31 6.81 8.12 -2.54
CA LEU A 31 7.80 7.11 -2.21
C LEU A 31 7.39 5.70 -2.65
N GLU A 32 6.12 5.34 -2.48
CA GLU A 32 5.54 4.04 -2.87
C GLU A 32 5.70 3.77 -4.37
N PHE A 33 5.47 4.80 -5.20
CA PHE A 33 5.51 4.68 -6.67
C PHE A 33 6.79 5.23 -7.31
N GLY A 34 7.83 5.51 -6.52
CA GLY A 34 9.11 5.99 -7.03
C GLY A 34 9.06 7.38 -7.69
N LEU A 35 8.03 8.18 -7.37
CA LEU A 35 7.96 9.57 -7.81
C LEU A 35 8.97 10.42 -7.04
N ALA A 36 9.55 11.41 -7.71
CA ALA A 36 10.39 12.38 -7.02
C ALA A 36 9.57 13.10 -5.94
N CYS A 37 10.07 13.17 -4.70
CA CYS A 37 9.37 13.88 -3.64
C CYS A 37 10.28 14.65 -2.69
N GLY A 38 9.68 15.50 -1.88
CA GLY A 38 10.33 16.23 -0.80
C GLY A 38 9.49 17.39 -0.31
N GLY A 39 10.12 18.52 -0.02
CA GLY A 39 9.45 19.72 0.47
C GLY A 39 10.12 20.28 1.72
N PHE A 40 9.53 21.35 2.25
CA PHE A 40 9.98 22.01 3.45
C PHE A 40 9.15 21.56 4.65
N CYS A 41 9.80 21.29 5.78
CA CYS A 41 9.15 21.03 7.07
C CYS A 41 9.67 22.01 8.13
N PRO A 42 8.98 22.18 9.26
CA PRO A 42 9.46 23.09 10.31
C PRO A 42 10.83 22.66 10.84
N ARG A 43 11.61 23.61 11.38
CA ARG A 43 12.81 23.31 12.16
C ARG A 43 12.50 22.30 13.26
N GLY A 44 13.36 21.30 13.42
CA GLY A 44 13.15 20.14 14.29
C GLY A 44 12.25 19.06 13.69
N ARG A 45 11.84 19.20 12.42
CA ARG A 45 10.92 18.29 11.71
C ARG A 45 9.63 18.03 12.49
N TRP A 46 9.02 19.08 13.03
CA TRP A 46 7.85 18.92 13.88
C TRP A 46 6.58 18.55 13.09
N ALA A 47 5.81 17.59 13.61
CA ALA A 47 4.44 17.25 13.25
C ALA A 47 3.60 17.01 14.52
N GLU A 48 2.28 16.87 14.41
CA GLU A 48 1.40 16.70 15.59
C GLU A 48 1.69 15.43 16.39
N ASP A 49 2.23 14.40 15.74
CA ASP A 49 2.60 13.11 16.34
C ASP A 49 4.09 13.02 16.72
N GLY A 50 4.78 14.16 16.75
CA GLY A 50 6.19 14.27 17.09
C GLY A 50 7.07 14.51 15.87
N THR A 51 8.26 13.91 15.84
CA THR A 51 9.25 14.16 14.78
C THR A 51 8.89 13.42 13.49
N ILE A 52 8.88 14.14 12.37
CA ILE A 52 8.62 13.58 11.04
C ILE A 52 9.70 12.55 10.70
N PRO A 53 9.31 11.29 10.36
CA PRO A 53 10.25 10.22 10.02
C PRO A 53 11.29 10.62 8.97
N ARG A 54 12.51 10.10 9.11
CA ARG A 54 13.63 10.39 8.20
C ARG A 54 13.46 9.80 6.79
N CYS A 55 12.56 8.83 6.62
CA CYS A 55 12.24 8.29 5.31
C CYS A 55 11.62 9.33 4.37
N TYR A 56 11.03 10.41 4.91
CA TYR A 56 10.52 11.52 4.11
C TYR A 56 11.65 12.52 3.80
N PRO A 57 12.01 12.73 2.51
CA PRO A 57 13.14 13.57 2.10
C PRO A 57 12.82 15.07 2.17
N LEU A 58 12.56 15.56 3.38
CA LEU A 58 12.19 16.94 3.68
C LEU A 58 13.39 17.76 4.14
N MET A 59 13.42 19.02 3.72
CA MET A 59 14.36 20.04 4.17
C MET A 59 13.73 20.83 5.32
N GLU A 60 14.49 21.07 6.39
CA GLU A 60 14.01 21.94 7.48
C GLU A 60 14.07 23.41 7.05
N THR A 61 13.08 24.19 7.48
CA THR A 61 13.12 25.65 7.45
C THR A 61 13.97 26.21 8.60
N ASP A 62 14.25 27.52 8.55
CA ASP A 62 15.00 28.19 9.60
C ASP A 62 14.11 28.41 10.86
N SER A 63 12.79 28.58 10.68
CA SER A 63 11.81 28.65 11.77
C SER A 63 11.15 27.30 12.09
N ALA A 64 10.71 27.16 13.33
CA ALA A 64 9.81 26.10 13.76
C ALA A 64 8.32 26.42 13.48
N ASP A 65 8.03 27.62 12.98
CA ASP A 65 6.67 28.04 12.61
C ASP A 65 6.18 27.27 11.36
N PRO A 66 5.08 26.51 11.44
CA PRO A 66 4.48 25.84 10.29
C PRO A 66 4.05 26.77 9.16
N ALA A 67 3.87 28.07 9.38
CA ALA A 67 3.56 29.01 8.31
C ALA A 67 4.71 29.12 7.29
N GLU A 68 5.98 29.17 7.75
CA GLU A 68 7.14 29.32 6.87
C GLU A 68 7.29 28.14 5.92
N ARG A 69 7.21 26.90 6.44
CA ARG A 69 7.27 25.70 5.58
C ARG A 69 6.10 25.66 4.60
N THR A 70 4.93 26.17 4.98
CA THR A 70 3.75 26.19 4.12
C THR A 70 3.99 27.13 2.94
N GLU A 71 4.47 28.34 3.22
CA GLU A 71 4.80 29.32 2.19
C GLU A 71 5.93 28.84 1.26
N ARG A 72 7.01 28.27 1.81
CA ARG A 72 8.12 27.74 0.97
C ARG A 72 7.67 26.60 0.05
N ASN A 73 6.79 25.71 0.51
CA ASN A 73 6.25 24.64 -0.34
C ASN A 73 5.36 25.19 -1.45
N VAL A 74 4.52 26.19 -1.16
CA VAL A 74 3.71 26.87 -2.19
C VAL A 74 4.62 27.56 -3.21
N GLN A 75 5.58 28.37 -2.76
CA GLN A 75 6.48 29.12 -3.64
C GLN A 75 7.36 28.22 -4.52
N GLY A 76 7.84 27.10 -3.95
CA GLY A 76 8.72 26.12 -4.61
C GLY A 76 7.99 25.10 -5.49
N SER A 77 6.69 25.28 -5.74
CA SER A 77 5.87 24.41 -6.58
C SER A 77 5.24 25.18 -7.74
N ASP A 78 4.84 24.47 -8.79
CA ASP A 78 4.13 25.08 -9.92
C ASP A 78 2.67 25.35 -9.56
N ALA A 79 2.08 24.49 -8.72
CA ALA A 79 0.72 24.60 -8.25
C ALA A 79 0.51 23.86 -6.92
N THR A 80 -0.60 24.17 -6.26
CA THR A 80 -1.02 23.51 -5.02
C THR A 80 -2.34 22.76 -5.20
N LEU A 81 -2.37 21.49 -4.77
CA LEU A 81 -3.57 20.70 -4.54
C LEU A 81 -3.89 20.71 -3.04
N ILE A 82 -5.08 21.17 -2.69
CA ILE A 82 -5.63 21.08 -1.33
C ILE A 82 -6.70 20.00 -1.30
N VAL A 83 -6.53 19.00 -0.44
CA VAL A 83 -7.48 17.91 -0.25
C VAL A 83 -8.09 17.97 1.14
N THR A 84 -9.42 17.92 1.22
CA THR A 84 -10.19 17.83 2.47
C THR A 84 -11.37 16.88 2.27
N THR A 85 -11.78 16.15 3.31
CA THR A 85 -13.00 15.33 3.28
C THR A 85 -14.25 16.16 3.57
N ARG A 86 -14.12 17.28 4.29
CA ARG A 86 -15.22 18.17 4.69
C ARG A 86 -15.59 19.23 3.65
N GLY A 87 -14.67 19.56 2.74
CA GLY A 87 -14.91 20.56 1.70
C GLY A 87 -14.71 22.00 2.21
N LEU A 88 -15.54 22.93 1.73
CA LEU A 88 -15.48 24.35 2.11
C LEU A 88 -16.42 24.66 3.28
N PRO A 89 -16.11 25.66 4.13
CA PRO A 89 -14.92 26.53 4.08
C PRO A 89 -13.66 25.85 4.62
N LEU A 90 -12.50 26.23 4.06
CA LEU A 90 -11.20 25.79 4.59
C LEU A 90 -10.93 26.50 5.93
N THR A 91 -10.20 25.84 6.83
CA THR A 91 -9.83 26.40 8.14
C THR A 91 -8.36 26.13 8.48
N GLY A 92 -7.82 26.90 9.42
CA GLY A 92 -6.47 26.72 9.96
C GLY A 92 -5.37 26.76 8.88
N GLY A 93 -4.37 25.87 9.00
CA GLY A 93 -3.26 25.79 8.06
C GLY A 93 -3.67 25.47 6.62
N THR A 94 -4.82 24.82 6.42
CA THR A 94 -5.37 24.54 5.09
C THR A 94 -5.86 25.82 4.41
N ALA A 95 -6.54 26.71 5.15
CA ALA A 95 -6.94 28.02 4.65
C ALA A 95 -5.72 28.90 4.33
N LEU A 96 -4.73 28.93 5.24
CA LEU A 96 -3.47 29.64 5.02
C LEU A 96 -2.77 29.19 3.73
N THR A 97 -2.79 27.89 3.42
CA THR A 97 -2.18 27.37 2.19
C THR A 97 -2.87 27.94 0.94
N ALA A 98 -4.22 28.03 0.95
CA ALA A 98 -4.97 28.61 -0.16
C ALA A 98 -4.67 30.11 -0.33
N GLU A 99 -4.65 30.86 0.78
CA GLU A 99 -4.31 32.29 0.80
C GLU A 99 -2.88 32.55 0.28
N LEU A 100 -1.91 31.71 0.66
CA LEU A 100 -0.54 31.81 0.18
C LEU A 100 -0.43 31.48 -1.31
N ALA A 101 -1.17 30.48 -1.80
CA ALA A 101 -1.19 30.16 -3.23
C ALA A 101 -1.73 31.34 -4.05
N GLU A 102 -2.83 31.95 -3.61
CA GLU A 102 -3.38 33.16 -4.22
C GLU A 102 -2.39 34.32 -4.18
N ARG A 103 -1.82 34.61 -3.01
CA ARG A 103 -0.84 35.69 -2.81
C ARG A 103 0.37 35.57 -3.73
N HIS A 104 0.87 34.35 -3.94
CA HIS A 104 2.04 34.07 -4.79
C HIS A 104 1.68 33.83 -6.25
N GLY A 105 0.41 34.02 -6.64
CA GLY A 105 -0.05 33.80 -8.02
C GLY A 105 0.11 32.35 -8.49
N ARG A 106 0.10 31.39 -7.56
CA ARG A 106 0.23 29.95 -7.86
C ARG A 106 -1.16 29.35 -8.05
N PRO A 107 -1.42 28.62 -9.16
CA PRO A 107 -2.66 27.88 -9.34
C PRO A 107 -2.94 26.98 -8.14
N CYS A 108 -4.18 27.02 -7.67
CA CYS A 108 -4.63 26.23 -6.52
C CYS A 108 -5.91 25.47 -6.87
N LEU A 109 -5.88 24.15 -6.70
CA LEU A 109 -7.06 23.29 -6.83
C LEU A 109 -7.47 22.79 -5.45
N VAL A 110 -8.70 23.11 -5.05
CA VAL A 110 -9.31 22.56 -3.84
C VAL A 110 -10.30 21.45 -4.22
N VAL A 111 -10.13 20.26 -3.64
CA VAL A 111 -11.03 19.13 -3.79
C VAL A 111 -11.51 18.62 -2.43
N GLY A 112 -12.81 18.33 -2.33
CA GLY A 112 -13.42 17.76 -1.13
C GLY A 112 -14.92 17.51 -1.26
N GLY A 113 -15.50 16.80 -0.29
CA GLY A 113 -16.95 16.59 -0.16
C GLY A 113 -17.60 15.68 -1.22
N GLY A 114 -16.86 14.74 -1.82
CA GLY A 114 -17.38 13.86 -2.86
C GLY A 114 -16.50 12.65 -3.17
N GLU A 115 -16.81 11.93 -4.25
CA GLU A 115 -16.08 10.72 -4.63
C GLU A 115 -14.65 10.99 -5.13
N ALA A 116 -13.72 10.12 -4.75
CA ALA A 116 -12.30 10.23 -5.13
C ALA A 116 -12.08 10.22 -6.65
N ALA A 117 -12.90 9.47 -7.41
CA ALA A 117 -12.78 9.40 -8.86
C ALA A 117 -13.07 10.75 -9.54
N ALA A 118 -14.07 11.48 -9.05
CA ALA A 118 -14.41 12.81 -9.55
C ALA A 118 -13.30 13.82 -9.21
N ALA A 119 -12.78 13.79 -7.98
CA ALA A 119 -11.63 14.61 -7.58
C ALA A 119 -10.37 14.30 -8.40
N ALA A 120 -10.11 13.03 -8.69
CA ALA A 120 -9.00 12.61 -9.55
C ALA A 120 -9.14 13.12 -11.00
N SER A 121 -10.36 13.10 -11.56
CA SER A 121 -10.63 13.66 -12.89
C SER A 121 -10.38 15.18 -12.95
N ARG A 122 -10.76 15.90 -11.89
CA ARG A 122 -10.47 17.33 -11.75
C ARG A 122 -8.97 17.58 -11.61
N LEU A 123 -8.25 16.75 -10.86
CA LEU A 123 -6.81 16.84 -10.73
C LEU A 123 -6.10 16.62 -12.06
N ARG A 124 -6.47 15.58 -12.84
CA ARG A 124 -5.91 15.38 -14.19
C ARG A 124 -6.06 16.60 -15.08
N SER A 125 -7.30 17.10 -15.18
CA SER A 125 -7.59 18.31 -15.95
C SER A 125 -6.78 19.52 -15.51
N PHE A 126 -6.51 19.64 -14.20
CA PHE A 126 -5.73 20.72 -13.62
C PHE A 126 -4.23 20.58 -13.94
N LEU A 127 -3.67 19.37 -13.79
CA LEU A 127 -2.29 19.05 -14.16
C LEU A 127 -2.02 19.36 -15.63
N ASP A 128 -2.89 18.89 -16.52
CA ASP A 128 -2.75 19.08 -17.97
C ASP A 128 -2.88 20.55 -18.37
N ARG A 129 -3.87 21.26 -17.80
CA ARG A 129 -4.12 22.68 -18.10
C ARG A 129 -2.94 23.57 -17.72
N HIS A 130 -2.33 23.30 -16.57
CA HIS A 130 -1.27 24.15 -16.02
C HIS A 130 0.15 23.63 -16.31
N ARG A 131 0.29 22.47 -16.97
CA ARG A 131 1.57 21.81 -17.26
C ARG A 131 2.45 21.67 -16.00
N ILE A 132 1.84 21.16 -14.94
CA ILE A 132 2.46 21.10 -13.61
C ILE A 132 3.52 20.00 -13.57
N GLU A 133 4.75 20.35 -13.22
CA GLU A 133 5.86 19.41 -13.00
C GLU A 133 6.12 19.19 -11.51
N VAL A 134 5.92 20.23 -10.68
CA VAL A 134 6.04 20.19 -9.21
C VAL A 134 4.71 20.52 -8.56
N LEU A 135 4.06 19.52 -7.98
CA LEU A 135 2.78 19.67 -7.28
C LEU A 135 2.99 19.70 -5.77
N ASN A 136 2.63 20.81 -5.13
CA ASN A 136 2.46 20.86 -3.69
C ASN A 136 1.13 20.21 -3.31
N VAL A 137 1.14 19.26 -2.37
CA VAL A 137 -0.08 18.64 -1.84
C VAL A 137 -0.21 19.00 -0.37
N ALA A 138 -1.36 19.58 -0.01
CA ALA A 138 -1.65 20.05 1.33
C ALA A 138 -3.06 19.66 1.78
N GLY A 139 -3.29 19.74 3.08
CA GLY A 139 -4.59 19.51 3.69
C GLY A 139 -4.54 19.47 5.21
N PRO A 140 -5.67 19.13 5.85
CA PRO A 140 -5.74 19.01 7.30
C PRO A 140 -4.85 17.88 7.83
N ARG A 141 -4.42 18.07 9.08
CA ARG A 141 -3.75 17.05 9.89
C ARG A 141 -4.71 15.91 10.25
N ALA A 142 -4.17 14.73 10.53
CA ALA A 142 -4.98 13.53 10.79
C ALA A 142 -5.94 13.71 11.98
N SER A 143 -5.53 14.41 13.04
CA SER A 143 -6.44 14.70 14.17
C SER A 143 -7.65 15.56 13.81
N ALA A 144 -7.58 16.36 12.74
CA ALA A 144 -8.68 17.19 12.28
C ALA A 144 -9.61 16.43 11.32
N GLU A 145 -9.05 15.65 10.40
CA GLU A 145 -9.79 14.81 9.44
C GLU A 145 -9.07 13.45 9.28
N PRO A 146 -9.43 12.42 10.08
CA PRO A 146 -8.74 11.13 10.09
C PRO A 146 -8.70 10.41 8.73
N GLU A 147 -9.72 10.62 7.89
CA GLU A 147 -9.89 9.93 6.62
C GLU A 147 -9.14 10.63 5.46
N VAL A 148 -8.61 11.84 5.66
CA VAL A 148 -8.04 12.64 4.57
C VAL A 148 -6.83 11.99 3.91
N GLY A 149 -6.02 11.24 4.68
CA GLY A 149 -4.85 10.56 4.15
C GLY A 149 -5.20 9.50 3.11
N GLU A 150 -6.24 8.70 3.37
CA GLU A 150 -6.71 7.70 2.40
C GLU A 150 -7.35 8.37 1.17
N PHE A 151 -8.04 9.49 1.38
CA PHE A 151 -8.64 10.25 0.30
C PHE A 151 -7.58 10.84 -0.65
N VAL A 152 -6.51 11.44 -0.11
CA VAL A 152 -5.34 11.88 -0.88
C VAL A 152 -4.75 10.72 -1.68
N ARG A 153 -4.54 9.56 -1.05
CA ARG A 153 -3.96 8.38 -1.71
C ARG A 153 -4.77 7.98 -2.95
N ARG A 154 -6.08 7.80 -2.79
CA ARG A 154 -6.97 7.40 -3.90
C ARG A 154 -6.98 8.42 -5.04
N ILE A 155 -7.00 9.72 -4.70
CA ILE A 155 -6.98 10.80 -5.69
C ILE A 155 -5.67 10.77 -6.50
N LEU A 156 -4.52 10.72 -5.83
CA LEU A 156 -3.22 10.75 -6.51
C LEU A 156 -3.00 9.53 -7.39
N ILE A 157 -3.28 8.32 -6.89
CA ILE A 157 -3.16 7.08 -7.67
C ILE A 157 -4.02 7.14 -8.93
N THR A 158 -5.30 7.49 -8.76
CA THR A 158 -6.24 7.54 -9.89
C THR A 158 -5.89 8.65 -10.88
N ALA A 159 -5.48 9.82 -10.39
CA ALA A 159 -5.20 10.97 -11.26
C ALA A 159 -3.91 10.77 -12.05
N LEU A 160 -2.86 10.27 -11.42
CA LEU A 160 -1.55 10.09 -12.05
C LEU A 160 -1.44 8.77 -12.82
N GLY A 161 -2.51 7.98 -12.86
CA GLY A 161 -2.50 6.66 -13.50
C GLY A 161 -1.48 5.73 -12.86
N LEU A 162 -1.18 5.91 -11.57
CA LEU A 162 -0.25 5.04 -10.86
C LEU A 162 -0.88 3.66 -10.79
N PRO A 163 -0.15 2.61 -11.16
CA PRO A 163 -0.70 1.28 -11.15
C PRO A 163 -0.92 0.86 -9.69
N GLU A 164 -2.15 0.91 -9.20
CA GLU A 164 -2.53 -0.07 -8.18
C GLU A 164 -2.44 -1.43 -8.89
N GLU A 165 -1.27 -2.08 -8.81
CA GLU A 165 -1.09 -3.41 -9.36
C GLU A 165 -1.93 -4.37 -8.52
N THR A 166 -3.20 -4.40 -8.86
CA THR A 166 -3.99 -5.59 -8.66
C THR A 166 -3.31 -6.65 -9.51
N GLN A 167 -2.87 -7.71 -8.87
CA GLN A 167 -2.36 -8.89 -9.55
C GLN A 167 -3.11 -10.11 -9.00
N TRP A 168 -3.08 -11.20 -9.74
CA TRP A 168 -3.50 -12.47 -9.18
C TRP A 168 -2.32 -13.12 -8.48
N SER A 169 -2.54 -13.63 -7.28
CA SER A 169 -1.59 -14.50 -6.60
C SER A 169 -2.12 -15.92 -6.66
N VAL A 170 -1.24 -16.87 -6.99
CA VAL A 170 -1.57 -18.30 -6.93
C VAL A 170 -1.21 -18.78 -5.53
N TRP A 171 -2.21 -19.26 -4.80
CA TRP A 171 -2.10 -19.72 -3.43
C TRP A 171 -2.29 -21.23 -3.36
N LEU A 172 -1.39 -21.91 -2.65
CA LEU A 172 -1.57 -23.27 -2.16
C LEU A 172 -2.24 -23.20 -0.77
N LEU A 173 -3.38 -23.87 -0.61
CA LEU A 173 -4.18 -23.81 0.60
C LEU A 173 -4.04 -25.09 1.42
N PRO A 174 -4.02 -24.97 2.77
CA PRO A 174 -4.08 -26.13 3.65
C PRO A 174 -5.40 -26.90 3.47
N ALA A 175 -5.36 -28.22 3.73
CA ALA A 175 -6.55 -29.05 3.78
C ALA A 175 -7.56 -28.54 4.84
N ALA A 176 -8.85 -28.81 4.66
CA ALA A 176 -9.94 -28.14 5.40
C ALA A 176 -9.71 -28.04 6.93
N GLY A 177 -9.39 -29.14 7.60
CA GLY A 177 -9.13 -29.14 9.05
C GLY A 177 -7.87 -28.38 9.46
N ALA A 178 -6.82 -28.39 8.62
CA ALA A 178 -5.63 -27.58 8.84
C ALA A 178 -5.90 -26.09 8.62
N ALA A 179 -6.67 -25.75 7.59
CA ALA A 179 -7.07 -24.38 7.29
C ALA A 179 -7.91 -23.79 8.44
N GLU A 180 -8.84 -24.55 9.01
CA GLU A 180 -9.62 -24.10 10.17
C GLU A 180 -8.74 -23.75 11.37
N ARG A 181 -7.81 -24.65 11.73
CA ARG A 181 -6.85 -24.42 12.82
C ARG A 181 -5.98 -23.20 12.57
N LEU A 182 -5.47 -23.01 11.35
CA LEU A 182 -4.66 -21.86 10.98
C LEU A 182 -5.46 -20.56 10.98
N ARG A 183 -6.69 -20.55 10.45
CA ARG A 183 -7.58 -19.38 10.50
C ARG A 183 -7.87 -18.95 11.94
N ALA A 184 -8.13 -19.90 12.83
CA ALA A 184 -8.35 -19.61 14.25
C ALA A 184 -7.12 -18.93 14.89
N GLU A 185 -5.92 -19.42 14.58
CA GLU A 185 -4.68 -18.82 15.08
C GLU A 185 -4.39 -17.45 14.47
N ILE A 186 -4.58 -17.28 13.14
CA ILE A 186 -4.40 -15.99 12.45
C ILE A 186 -5.36 -14.94 13.04
N ARG A 187 -6.64 -15.28 13.24
CA ARG A 187 -7.61 -14.38 13.87
C ARG A 187 -7.16 -13.98 15.28
N ARG A 188 -6.79 -14.96 16.09
CA ARG A 188 -6.34 -14.70 17.47
C ARG A 188 -5.08 -13.82 17.52
N LEU A 189 -4.14 -14.00 16.60
CA LEU A 189 -2.96 -13.13 16.50
C LEU A 189 -3.34 -11.74 16.00
N ALA A 190 -4.30 -11.64 15.08
CA ALA A 190 -4.80 -10.37 14.59
C ALA A 190 -5.52 -9.55 15.68
N ASP A 191 -6.30 -10.21 16.54
CA ASP A 191 -6.98 -9.56 17.68
C ASP A 191 -6.00 -8.97 18.70
N LEU A 192 -4.75 -9.45 18.71
CA LEU A 192 -3.70 -8.99 19.62
C LEU A 192 -2.85 -7.85 19.03
N GLU A 193 -3.00 -7.55 17.75
CA GLU A 193 -2.14 -6.63 17.03
C GLU A 193 -2.98 -5.48 16.42
N PRO A 194 -2.74 -4.22 16.79
CA PRO A 194 -3.47 -3.10 16.22
C PRO A 194 -3.31 -3.02 14.69
N PHE A 195 -4.39 -2.70 14.00
CA PHE A 195 -4.43 -2.42 12.55
C PHE A 195 -4.16 -3.61 11.60
N THR A 196 -3.90 -4.82 12.11
CA THR A 196 -3.90 -6.03 11.28
C THR A 196 -5.30 -6.60 11.12
N VAL A 197 -5.51 -7.32 10.02
CA VAL A 197 -6.77 -8.01 9.72
C VAL A 197 -6.49 -9.50 9.50
N PRO A 198 -7.42 -10.39 9.89
CA PRO A 198 -7.32 -11.80 9.54
C PRO A 198 -7.32 -12.00 8.01
N PHE A 199 -6.67 -13.07 7.56
CA PHE A 199 -6.60 -13.44 6.15
C PHE A 199 -6.65 -14.96 5.98
N GLU A 200 -6.90 -15.40 4.75
CA GLU A 200 -6.93 -16.81 4.41
C GLU A 200 -5.52 -17.42 4.54
N PRO A 201 -5.30 -18.51 5.29
CA PRO A 201 -3.99 -19.14 5.38
C PRO A 201 -3.58 -19.74 4.03
N HIS A 202 -2.42 -19.34 3.54
CA HIS A 202 -1.91 -19.77 2.24
C HIS A 202 -0.38 -19.79 2.19
N LEU A 203 0.14 -20.54 1.22
CA LEU A 203 1.51 -20.46 0.73
C LEU A 203 1.46 -19.92 -0.71
N THR A 204 2.27 -18.90 -1.03
CA THR A 204 2.27 -18.31 -2.38
C THR A 204 3.17 -19.11 -3.32
N LEU A 205 2.60 -19.58 -4.44
CA LEU A 205 3.35 -20.30 -5.49
C LEU A 205 3.85 -19.37 -6.61
N GLY A 206 3.13 -18.27 -6.86
CA GLY A 206 3.47 -17.35 -7.93
C GLY A 206 2.48 -16.18 -8.03
N SER A 207 2.69 -15.32 -9.02
CA SER A 207 1.82 -14.18 -9.31
C SER A 207 1.62 -14.01 -10.81
N LEU A 208 0.45 -13.51 -11.19
CA LEU A 208 0.04 -13.22 -12.56
C LEU A 208 -0.38 -11.75 -12.66
N PRO A 209 -0.19 -11.10 -13.82
CA PRO A 209 -0.76 -9.77 -14.07
C PRO A 209 -2.27 -9.72 -13.83
N ALA A 210 -2.83 -8.53 -13.60
CA ALA A 210 -4.28 -8.34 -13.35
C ALA A 210 -5.19 -8.94 -14.45
N GLY A 211 -4.70 -8.92 -15.69
CA GLY A 211 -5.42 -9.39 -16.88
C GLY A 211 -5.36 -10.90 -17.07
N GLY A 212 -6.38 -11.45 -17.72
CA GLY A 212 -6.44 -12.87 -18.08
C GLY A 212 -7.87 -13.32 -18.35
N ALA A 213 -8.05 -14.17 -19.35
CA ALA A 213 -9.33 -14.78 -19.67
C ALA A 213 -9.39 -16.21 -19.11
N ASN A 214 -10.58 -16.63 -18.68
CA ASN A 214 -10.88 -17.99 -18.22
C ASN A 214 -9.98 -18.43 -17.05
N LEU A 215 -9.61 -17.50 -16.17
CA LEU A 215 -8.70 -17.76 -15.05
C LEU A 215 -9.24 -18.82 -14.08
N ALA A 216 -10.55 -18.82 -13.80
CA ALA A 216 -11.19 -19.84 -12.97
C ALA A 216 -11.11 -21.25 -13.58
N GLU A 217 -11.39 -21.38 -14.89
CA GLU A 217 -11.31 -22.65 -15.61
C GLU A 217 -9.88 -23.17 -15.67
N ARG A 218 -8.92 -22.29 -16.00
CA ARG A 218 -7.48 -22.62 -16.02
C ARG A 218 -6.98 -23.06 -14.65
N MET A 219 -7.44 -22.40 -13.57
CA MET A 219 -7.12 -22.80 -12.20
C MET A 219 -7.73 -24.15 -11.85
N ALA A 220 -8.99 -24.39 -12.24
CA ALA A 220 -9.68 -25.66 -11.97
C ALA A 220 -9.03 -26.86 -12.68
N ALA A 221 -8.32 -26.63 -13.79
CA ALA A 221 -7.56 -27.65 -14.51
C ALA A 221 -6.22 -28.05 -13.83
N VAL A 222 -5.76 -27.29 -12.82
CA VAL A 222 -4.53 -27.63 -12.09
C VAL A 222 -4.85 -28.66 -11.01
N GLU A 223 -4.43 -29.91 -11.23
CA GLU A 223 -4.56 -30.97 -10.25
C GLU A 223 -3.51 -30.84 -9.13
N VAL A 224 -3.96 -31.04 -7.89
CA VAL A 224 -3.08 -31.03 -6.71
C VAL A 224 -3.19 -32.38 -6.01
N ALA A 225 -2.15 -33.21 -6.13
CA ALA A 225 -2.03 -34.39 -5.30
C ALA A 225 -1.78 -33.94 -3.84
N PRO A 226 -2.59 -34.34 -2.84
CA PRO A 226 -2.42 -33.86 -1.48
C PRO A 226 -1.06 -34.26 -0.88
N PHE A 227 -0.44 -33.32 -0.16
CA PHE A 227 0.83 -33.59 0.54
C PHE A 227 0.99 -32.73 1.79
N SER A 228 1.84 -33.17 2.71
CA SER A 228 2.12 -32.43 3.94
C SER A 228 3.55 -31.92 3.98
N LEU A 229 3.68 -30.65 4.41
CA LEU A 229 4.96 -29.99 4.67
C LEU A 229 5.20 -29.87 6.17
N GLN A 230 6.46 -30.01 6.56
CA GLN A 230 6.91 -29.74 7.93
C GLN A 230 7.33 -28.27 8.03
N PRO A 231 6.65 -27.42 8.81
CA PRO A 231 7.11 -26.07 9.05
C PRO A 231 8.36 -26.09 9.94
N GLY A 232 9.26 -25.14 9.71
CA GLY A 232 10.30 -24.77 10.65
C GLY A 232 9.74 -23.94 11.82
N PRO A 233 10.60 -23.49 12.74
CA PRO A 233 10.17 -22.63 13.84
C PRO A 233 9.60 -21.31 13.32
N VAL A 234 8.62 -20.73 14.03
CA VAL A 234 8.05 -19.43 13.69
C VAL A 234 9.16 -18.37 13.60
N ARG A 235 9.19 -17.61 12.51
CA ARG A 235 10.17 -16.55 12.28
C ARG A 235 9.51 -15.19 12.15
N ARG A 236 10.34 -14.15 12.27
CA ARG A 236 10.01 -12.75 12.01
C ARG A 236 11.03 -12.18 11.04
N GLY A 237 10.58 -11.33 10.13
CA GLY A 237 11.38 -10.71 9.08
C GLY A 237 11.07 -9.23 8.95
N GLY A 238 11.90 -8.50 8.19
CA GLY A 238 11.78 -7.04 8.04
C GLY A 238 10.76 -6.56 6.99
N THR A 239 10.09 -7.49 6.29
CA THR A 239 9.08 -7.16 5.28
C THR A 239 7.69 -7.47 5.81
N LEU A 240 6.67 -6.69 5.42
CA LEU A 240 5.31 -6.88 5.93
C LEU A 240 4.76 -8.29 5.68
N ALA A 241 5.00 -8.87 4.49
CA ALA A 241 4.60 -10.25 4.18
C ALA A 241 5.24 -11.31 5.12
N ARG A 242 6.36 -10.96 5.76
CA ARG A 242 7.14 -11.83 6.65
C ARG A 242 7.23 -11.27 8.07
N SER A 243 6.26 -10.47 8.54
CA SER A 243 6.27 -9.97 9.92
C SER A 243 6.25 -11.10 10.94
N LYS A 244 5.35 -12.08 10.78
CA LYS A 244 5.33 -13.33 11.53
C LYS A 244 4.85 -14.48 10.65
N TYR A 245 5.67 -15.53 10.49
CA TYR A 245 5.41 -16.59 9.50
C TYR A 245 6.01 -17.94 9.91
N LEU A 246 5.48 -19.01 9.31
CA LEU A 246 6.04 -20.37 9.31
C LEU A 246 6.89 -20.54 8.05
N PRO A 247 8.22 -20.70 8.15
CA PRO A 247 9.05 -21.07 7.01
C PRO A 247 8.90 -22.56 6.69
N PHE A 248 9.07 -22.93 5.43
CA PHE A 248 9.26 -24.29 4.97
C PHE A 248 10.63 -24.43 4.30
N ALA A 249 11.18 -25.64 4.29
CA ALA A 249 12.33 -25.94 3.44
C ALA A 249 11.91 -25.92 1.97
N PRO A 250 12.82 -25.62 1.03
CA PRO A 250 12.57 -25.86 -0.40
C PRO A 250 12.09 -27.30 -0.62
N ASP A 251 11.05 -27.48 -1.41
CA ASP A 251 10.42 -28.78 -1.67
C ASP A 251 10.14 -28.92 -3.17
N PRO A 252 10.67 -29.96 -3.85
CA PRO A 252 10.46 -30.15 -5.29
C PRO A 252 8.99 -30.23 -5.70
N ARG A 253 8.09 -30.62 -4.79
CA ARG A 253 6.65 -30.68 -5.06
C ARG A 253 6.05 -29.28 -5.17
N LEU A 254 6.58 -28.30 -4.43
CA LEU A 254 6.18 -26.90 -4.56
C LEU A 254 6.64 -26.32 -5.90
N ASP A 255 7.88 -26.62 -6.30
CA ASP A 255 8.43 -26.16 -7.57
C ASP A 255 7.68 -26.76 -8.76
N ALA A 256 7.40 -28.07 -8.72
CA ALA A 256 6.59 -28.75 -9.73
C ALA A 256 5.18 -28.18 -9.82
N LEU A 257 4.54 -27.90 -8.68
CA LEU A 257 3.20 -27.31 -8.66
C LEU A 257 3.20 -25.86 -9.16
N ALA A 258 4.20 -25.06 -8.81
CA ALA A 258 4.36 -23.70 -9.33
C ALA A 258 4.56 -23.71 -10.85
N ALA A 259 5.39 -24.62 -11.37
CA ALA A 259 5.57 -24.81 -12.81
C ALA A 259 4.26 -25.19 -13.51
N ALA A 260 3.50 -26.15 -12.98
CA ALA A 260 2.20 -26.55 -13.52
C ALA A 260 1.18 -25.40 -13.52
N CYS A 261 1.15 -24.59 -12.46
CA CYS A 261 0.35 -23.36 -12.44
C CYS A 261 0.80 -22.39 -13.54
N GLY A 262 2.11 -22.15 -13.66
CA GLY A 262 2.65 -21.24 -14.68
C GLY A 262 2.29 -21.66 -16.10
N GLU A 263 2.37 -22.97 -16.41
CA GLU A 263 1.93 -23.54 -17.68
C GLU A 263 0.43 -23.33 -17.93
N ALA A 264 -0.43 -23.59 -16.93
CA ALA A 264 -1.88 -23.41 -17.05
C ALA A 264 -2.29 -21.96 -17.37
N PHE A 265 -1.54 -20.98 -16.85
CA PHE A 265 -1.78 -19.56 -17.09
C PHE A 265 -0.97 -18.98 -18.26
N GLY A 266 -0.07 -19.75 -18.87
CA GLY A 266 0.84 -19.25 -19.92
C GLY A 266 1.82 -18.19 -19.42
N VAL A 267 2.14 -18.19 -18.13
CA VAL A 267 3.07 -17.26 -17.48
C VAL A 267 4.09 -18.09 -16.69
N PRO A 268 5.38 -18.09 -17.06
CA PRO A 268 6.36 -18.94 -16.40
C PRO A 268 6.57 -18.51 -14.94
N PHE A 269 6.40 -19.46 -14.01
CA PHE A 269 6.75 -19.27 -12.61
C PHE A 269 8.16 -19.81 -12.35
N GLY A 270 8.93 -19.07 -11.57
CA GLY A 270 10.21 -19.57 -11.05
C GLY A 270 10.00 -20.56 -9.89
N PRO A 271 11.09 -21.19 -9.40
CA PRO A 271 11.05 -21.98 -8.18
C PRO A 271 10.48 -21.19 -6.99
N VAL A 272 9.82 -21.88 -6.06
CA VAL A 272 9.23 -21.25 -4.87
C VAL A 272 10.34 -20.93 -3.87
N ALA A 273 10.96 -19.77 -4.06
CA ALA A 273 12.01 -19.28 -3.18
C ALA A 273 11.45 -18.91 -1.79
N GLU A 274 12.09 -19.40 -0.73
CA GLU A 274 11.71 -19.15 0.67
C GLU A 274 10.21 -19.43 0.96
N PRO A 275 9.73 -20.68 0.77
CA PRO A 275 8.33 -21.01 0.96
C PRO A 275 7.92 -20.74 2.41
N HIS A 276 6.80 -20.04 2.58
CA HIS A 276 6.30 -19.68 3.91
C HIS A 276 4.79 -19.53 3.94
N LEU A 277 4.23 -19.62 5.15
CA LEU A 277 2.86 -19.29 5.48
C LEU A 277 2.83 -18.19 6.54
N SER A 278 2.27 -17.04 6.21
CA SER A 278 2.18 -15.90 7.13
C SER A 278 1.10 -16.15 8.19
N LEU A 279 1.39 -15.75 9.43
CA LEU A 279 0.50 -15.89 10.59
C LEU A 279 -0.06 -14.56 11.06
N CYS A 280 0.68 -13.46 10.85
CA CYS A 280 0.25 -12.12 11.19
C CYS A 280 1.07 -11.09 10.40
N TYR A 281 0.42 -10.01 9.96
CA TYR A 281 1.07 -8.85 9.36
C TYR A 281 1.23 -7.75 10.40
N GLY A 282 2.17 -7.95 11.32
CA GLY A 282 2.46 -7.09 12.47
C GLY A 282 3.28 -7.85 13.50
N ASP A 283 3.44 -7.30 14.71
CA ASP A 283 4.18 -7.94 15.80
C ASP A 283 3.32 -8.26 17.03
N PRO A 284 2.53 -9.36 17.00
CA PRO A 284 1.74 -9.80 18.15
C PRO A 284 2.59 -10.40 19.30
N GLY A 285 3.91 -10.22 19.28
CA GLY A 285 4.84 -10.84 20.21
C GLY A 285 4.95 -12.37 20.03
N ASP A 286 5.56 -13.06 21.01
CA ASP A 286 5.80 -14.51 20.93
C ASP A 286 4.65 -15.33 21.53
N ARG A 287 3.46 -15.18 20.94
CA ARG A 287 2.22 -15.75 21.48
C ARG A 287 1.67 -16.91 20.67
N THR A 288 2.44 -17.48 19.74
CA THR A 288 1.95 -18.52 18.81
C THR A 288 1.62 -19.83 19.50
N ARG A 289 0.49 -20.46 19.15
CA ARG A 289 -0.03 -21.70 19.79
C ARG A 289 -0.02 -22.92 18.86
N LEU A 290 0.78 -22.88 17.80
CA LEU A 290 0.91 -24.00 16.87
C LEU A 290 1.91 -25.02 17.42
N ASP A 291 1.58 -26.30 17.25
CA ASP A 291 2.46 -27.41 17.61
C ASP A 291 3.65 -27.44 16.63
N PRO A 292 4.90 -27.33 17.11
CA PRO A 292 6.09 -27.36 16.25
C PRO A 292 6.28 -28.65 15.46
N SER A 293 5.71 -29.77 15.94
CA SER A 293 5.76 -31.07 15.25
C SER A 293 4.67 -31.24 14.20
N TRP A 294 3.76 -30.27 14.07
CA TRP A 294 2.61 -30.38 13.19
C TRP A 294 3.00 -30.34 11.72
N ARG A 295 2.76 -31.45 11.01
CA ARG A 295 2.81 -31.50 9.55
C ARG A 295 1.53 -30.93 8.97
N ILE A 296 1.64 -29.88 8.16
CA ILE A 296 0.50 -29.17 7.60
C ILE A 296 0.14 -29.81 6.24
N PRO A 297 -1.04 -30.44 6.09
CA PRO A 297 -1.50 -30.96 4.80
C PRO A 297 -2.00 -29.82 3.90
N PHE A 298 -1.70 -29.92 2.61
CA PHE A 298 -2.16 -29.04 1.53
C PHE A 298 -2.80 -29.89 0.43
N ASP A 299 -3.88 -29.40 -0.16
CA ASP A 299 -4.71 -30.21 -1.08
C ASP A 299 -5.31 -29.42 -2.26
N ARG A 300 -5.20 -28.09 -2.29
CA ARG A 300 -5.81 -27.29 -3.35
C ARG A 300 -5.07 -25.99 -3.61
N VAL A 301 -5.17 -25.53 -4.86
CA VAL A 301 -4.74 -24.18 -5.26
C VAL A 301 -5.95 -23.28 -5.52
N ARG A 302 -5.76 -21.98 -5.31
CA ARG A 302 -6.73 -20.94 -5.69
C ARG A 302 -6.02 -19.71 -6.22
N LEU A 303 -6.74 -18.93 -7.03
CA LEU A 303 -6.36 -17.58 -7.37
C LEU A 303 -6.90 -16.62 -6.33
N ALA A 304 -6.10 -15.65 -5.93
CA ALA A 304 -6.55 -14.53 -5.13
C ALA A 304 -6.20 -13.22 -5.82
N ARG A 305 -7.17 -12.32 -5.93
CA ARG A 305 -6.93 -10.94 -6.34
C ARG A 305 -6.25 -10.24 -5.16
N THR A 306 -5.00 -9.84 -5.36
CA THR A 306 -4.16 -9.21 -4.34
C THR A 306 -3.63 -7.87 -4.83
N SER A 307 -3.39 -6.95 -3.91
CA SER A 307 -2.67 -5.71 -4.19
C SER A 307 -1.19 -5.92 -3.87
N ARG A 308 -0.29 -5.62 -4.81
CA ARG A 308 1.15 -5.57 -4.54
C ARG A 308 1.80 -4.29 -5.10
N PRO A 309 2.87 -3.80 -4.45
CA PRO A 309 3.23 -4.10 -3.06
C PRO A 309 2.10 -3.69 -2.09
N PHE A 310 1.99 -4.36 -0.95
CA PHE A 310 1.10 -3.92 0.14
C PHE A 310 1.96 -3.47 1.31
N HIS A 311 1.67 -2.28 1.80
CA HIS A 311 2.47 -1.53 2.76
C HIS A 311 1.80 -1.40 4.13
N ARG A 312 0.49 -1.70 4.20
CA ARG A 312 -0.28 -1.67 5.44
C ARG A 312 -1.05 -2.98 5.62
N PRO A 313 -1.11 -3.54 6.84
CA PRO A 313 -1.86 -4.76 7.10
C PRO A 313 -3.34 -4.68 6.64
N GLY A 314 -3.98 -3.53 6.82
CA GLY A 314 -5.37 -3.31 6.40
C GLY A 314 -5.67 -3.46 4.90
N GLN A 315 -4.66 -3.37 4.02
CA GLN A 315 -4.85 -3.60 2.57
C GLN A 315 -5.26 -5.04 2.25
N VAL A 316 -4.94 -5.97 3.16
CA VAL A 316 -5.28 -7.40 3.03
C VAL A 316 -6.78 -7.63 3.14
N ALA A 317 -7.54 -6.73 3.78
CA ALA A 317 -9.00 -6.79 3.82
C ALA A 317 -9.65 -6.68 2.42
N GLY A 318 -8.91 -6.15 1.44
CA GLY A 318 -9.34 -6.06 0.05
C GLY A 318 -9.07 -7.31 -0.77
N TRP A 319 -8.33 -8.29 -0.26
CA TRP A 319 -8.00 -9.51 -1.00
C TRP A 319 -9.25 -10.39 -1.17
N ARG A 320 -9.40 -10.98 -2.35
CA ARG A 320 -10.55 -11.83 -2.69
C ARG A 320 -10.06 -13.09 -3.38
N VAL A 321 -10.41 -14.25 -2.82
CA VAL A 321 -10.21 -15.53 -3.49
C VAL A 321 -11.21 -15.63 -4.64
N LEU A 322 -10.76 -16.06 -5.81
CA LEU A 322 -11.63 -16.35 -6.93
C LEU A 322 -12.34 -17.67 -6.65
N GLU A 323 -13.66 -17.61 -6.58
CA GLU A 323 -14.48 -18.82 -6.39
C GLU A 323 -14.40 -19.73 -7.63
N PRO A 324 -14.55 -21.05 -7.46
CA PRO A 324 -14.64 -21.98 -8.58
C PRO A 324 -15.81 -21.63 -9.51
N ALA A 325 -15.70 -21.94 -10.79
CA ALA A 325 -16.84 -21.83 -11.70
C ALA A 325 -17.90 -22.89 -11.31
N GLY A 326 -19.04 -22.47 -10.76
CA GLY A 326 -20.22 -23.33 -10.59
C GLY A 326 -20.73 -23.62 -9.17
N GLU A 327 -20.68 -22.66 -8.23
CA GLU A 327 -21.58 -22.66 -7.07
C GLU A 327 -22.36 -21.34 -7.03
N GLY A 328 -23.52 -21.33 -7.70
CA GLY A 328 -24.50 -20.26 -7.72
C GLY A 328 -25.88 -20.85 -8.00
#